data_AF-A0A9E0DG54-F1
#
_entry.id   AF-A0A9E0DG54-F1
#
_cell.length_a   1.000
_cell.length_b   1.000
_cell.length_c   1.000
_cell.angle_alpha   90.00
_cell.angle_beta   90.00
_cell.angle_gamma   90.00
#
_symmetry.space_group_name_H-M   'P 1'
#
loop_
_entity.id
_entity.type
_entity.pdbx_description
1 polymer ?
#
loop_
_entity_poly.entity_id
_entity_poly.type
_entity_poly.pdbx_seq_one_letter_code
_entity_poly.pdbx_strand_id
1 'polypeptide(L)'
;MAVRDPEIEKLRVDIYRQMTPQTRILMAAQMYEDAMTNMRSAILDRHPEYDEIELEREMRCRLLSRPLFLEVQAYIDERNRGKSLSADPSERS
;
A
#
# COMPACT_ATOMS: atom_id res chain seq x y z
N MET A 1 -24.56 11.63 -15.08
CA MET A 1 -23.51 10.91 -15.85
C MET A 1 -22.71 11.95 -16.61
N ALA A 2 -21.40 12.03 -16.39
CA ALA A 2 -20.58 12.99 -17.16
C ALA A 2 -20.54 12.52 -18.62
N VAL A 3 -21.18 13.27 -19.52
CA VAL A 3 -21.06 13.08 -20.97
C VAL A 3 -19.60 13.34 -21.31
N ARG A 4 -18.86 12.30 -21.71
CA ARG A 4 -17.47 12.45 -22.14
C ARG A 4 -17.47 12.95 -23.58
N ASP A 5 -16.84 14.09 -23.78
CA ASP A 5 -16.57 14.62 -25.12
C ASP A 5 -15.75 13.58 -25.92
N PRO A 6 -16.25 13.11 -27.09
CA PRO A 6 -15.55 12.15 -27.92
C PRO A 6 -14.16 12.62 -28.38
N GLU A 7 -13.95 13.93 -28.56
CA GLU A 7 -12.65 14.47 -28.97
C GLU A 7 -11.62 14.39 -27.84
N ILE A 8 -12.05 14.67 -26.61
CA ILE A 8 -11.20 14.55 -25.41
C ILE A 8 -10.83 13.08 -25.16
N GLU A 9 -11.78 12.16 -25.33
CA GLU A 9 -11.52 10.73 -25.17
C GLU A 9 -10.50 10.23 -26.21
N LYS A 10 -10.64 10.68 -27.47
CA LYS A 10 -9.69 10.36 -28.53
C LYS A 10 -8.28 10.87 -28.22
N LEU A 11 -8.16 12.15 -27.83
CA LEU A 11 -6.88 12.75 -27.46
C LEU A 11 -6.23 11.97 -26.30
N ARG A 12 -7.00 11.58 -25.29
CA ARG A 12 -6.49 10.81 -24.16
C ARG A 12 -5.95 9.45 -24.59
N VAL A 13 -6.65 8.74 -25.47
CA VAL A 13 -6.19 7.45 -26.02
C VAL A 13 -4.91 7.62 -26.82
N ASP A 14 -4.81 8.66 -27.65
CA ASP A 14 -3.61 8.95 -28.44
C ASP A 14 -2.40 9.25 -27.56
N ILE A 15 -2.59 10.02 -26.48
CA ILE A 15 -1.56 10.27 -25.47
C ILE A 15 -1.08 8.95 -24.84
N TYR A 16 -1.98 8.08 -24.39
CA TYR A 16 -1.59 6.80 -23.78
C TYR A 16 -0.86 5.87 -24.76
N ARG A 17 -1.23 5.89 -26.05
CA ARG A 17 -0.57 5.10 -27.09
C ARG A 17 0.87 5.55 -27.34
N GLN A 18 1.14 6.85 -27.21
CA GLN A 18 2.48 7.42 -27.39
C GLN A 18 3.39 7.26 -26.16
N MET A 19 2.84 6.93 -24.99
CA MET A 19 3.64 6.73 -23.78
C MET A 19 4.56 5.51 -23.89
N THR A 20 5.83 5.71 -23.53
CA THR A 20 6.80 4.62 -23.40
C THR A 20 6.44 3.68 -22.24
N PRO A 21 6.85 2.40 -22.29
CA PRO A 21 6.66 1.47 -21.17
C PRO A 21 7.19 2.02 -19.83
N GLN A 22 8.32 2.71 -19.85
CA GLN A 22 8.94 3.33 -18.66
C GLN A 22 8.02 4.39 -18.05
N THR A 23 7.44 5.26 -18.89
CA THR A 23 6.50 6.28 -18.42
C THR A 23 5.27 5.65 -17.79
N ARG A 24 4.76 4.56 -18.37
CA ARG A 24 3.60 3.83 -17.82
C ARG A 24 3.91 3.23 -16.45
N ILE A 25 5.12 2.67 -16.27
CA ILE A 25 5.56 2.12 -14.98
C ILE A 25 5.68 3.24 -13.94
N LEU A 26 6.28 4.38 -14.29
CA LEU A 26 6.40 5.53 -13.38
C LEU A 26 5.03 6.06 -12.96
N MET A 27 4.09 6.17 -13.90
CA MET A 27 2.72 6.57 -13.58
C MET A 27 2.03 5.56 -12.67
N ALA A 28 2.18 4.26 -12.92
CA ALA A 28 1.61 3.22 -12.06
C ALA A 28 2.20 3.27 -10.64
N ALA A 29 3.50 3.50 -10.51
CA ALA A 29 4.17 3.67 -9.22
C ALA A 29 3.65 4.92 -8.48
N GLN A 30 3.53 6.05 -9.16
CA GLN A 30 2.97 7.27 -8.55
C GLN A 30 1.53 7.07 -8.09
N MET A 31 0.69 6.47 -8.94
CA MET A 31 -0.70 6.16 -8.59
C MET A 31 -0.80 5.22 -7.39
N TYR A 32 0.14 4.28 -7.25
CA TYR A 32 0.23 3.40 -6.08
C TYR A 32 0.57 4.20 -4.82
N GLU A 33 1.60 5.05 -4.84
CA GLU A 33 1.98 5.88 -3.68
C GLU A 33 0.84 6.82 -3.25
N ASP A 34 0.16 7.44 -4.21
CA ASP A 34 -0.99 8.30 -3.94
C ASP A 34 -2.14 7.51 -3.31
N ALA A 35 -2.43 6.31 -3.83
CA ALA A 35 -3.46 5.43 -3.28
C ALA A 35 -3.13 4.98 -1.85
N MET A 36 -1.87 4.66 -1.58
CA MET A 36 -1.40 4.26 -0.25
C MET A 36 -1.53 5.41 0.75
N THR A 37 -1.14 6.62 0.34
CA THR A 37 -1.28 7.83 1.16
C THR A 37 -2.74 8.10 1.49
N ASN A 38 -3.61 8.08 0.48
CA ASN A 38 -5.04 8.29 0.66
C ASN A 38 -5.67 7.22 1.56
N MET A 39 -5.30 5.95 1.40
CA MET A 39 -5.77 4.87 2.25
C MET A 39 -5.36 5.07 3.71
N ARG A 40 -4.10 5.43 3.95
CA ARG A 40 -3.58 5.72 5.28
C ARG A 40 -4.34 6.85 5.95
N SER A 41 -4.52 7.98 5.26
CA SER A 41 -5.30 9.11 5.76
C SER A 41 -6.74 8.71 6.08
N ALA A 42 -7.39 7.93 5.21
CA ALA A 42 -8.76 7.47 5.44
C ALA A 42 -8.90 6.48 6.61
N ILE A 43 -7.86 5.70 6.92
CA ILE A 43 -7.85 4.84 8.11
C ILE A 43 -7.75 5.70 9.37
N LEU A 44 -6.77 6.61 9.42
CA LEU A 44 -6.52 7.46 10.58
C LEU A 44 -7.64 8.46 10.84
N ASP A 45 -8.34 8.91 9.80
CA ASP A 45 -9.55 9.75 9.95
C ASP A 45 -10.66 9.01 10.72
N ARG A 46 -10.77 7.69 10.53
CA ARG A 46 -11.76 6.85 11.23
C ARG A 46 -11.26 6.31 12.57
N HIS A 47 -9.97 6.03 12.67
CA HIS A 47 -9.30 5.42 13.82
C HIS A 47 -8.04 6.22 14.18
N PRO A 48 -8.19 7.41 14.78
CA PRO A 48 -7.06 8.27 15.15
C PRO A 48 -6.20 7.66 16.26
N GLU A 49 -6.72 6.68 16.99
CA GLU A 49 -6.04 5.96 18.06
C GLU A 49 -5.02 4.93 17.56
N TYR A 50 -5.07 4.54 16.29
CA TYR A 50 -4.20 3.48 15.77
C TYR A 50 -2.74 3.89 15.78
N ASP A 51 -1.91 2.99 16.29
CA ASP A 51 -0.47 3.07 16.14
C ASP A 51 -0.01 2.62 14.74
N GLU A 52 1.29 2.75 14.46
CA GLU A 52 1.86 2.38 13.16
C GLU A 52 1.63 0.89 12.81
N ILE A 53 1.66 0.00 13.81
CA ILE A 53 1.55 -1.44 13.61
C ILE A 53 0.10 -1.80 13.26
N GLU A 54 -0.86 -1.21 13.97
CA GLU A 54 -2.29 -1.37 13.73
C GLU A 54 -2.69 -0.80 12.37
N LEU A 55 -2.17 0.37 12.03
CA LEU A 55 -2.37 1.00 10.74
C LEU A 55 -1.85 0.12 9.60
N GLU A 56 -0.60 -0.35 9.68
CA GLU A 56 -0.03 -1.24 8.67
C GLU A 56 -0.82 -2.54 8.54
N ARG A 57 -1.29 -3.10 9.66
CA ARG A 57 -2.12 -4.31 9.67
C ARG A 57 -3.44 -4.07 8.94
N GLU A 58 -4.12 -2.96 9.21
CA GLU A 58 -5.36 -2.60 8.54
C GLU A 58 -5.18 -2.31 7.05
N MET A 59 -4.06 -1.69 6.67
CA MET A 59 -3.70 -1.53 5.26
C MET A 59 -3.52 -2.90 4.59
N ARG A 60 -2.80 -3.83 5.21
CA ARG A 60 -2.64 -5.21 4.70
C ARG A 60 -3.97 -5.95 4.56
N CYS A 61 -4.88 -5.81 5.53
CA CYS A 61 -6.24 -6.39 5.45
C CYS A 61 -7.02 -5.91 4.22
N ARG A 62 -6.81 -4.67 3.77
CA ARG A 62 -7.53 -4.07 2.63
C ARG A 62 -6.87 -4.37 1.28
N LEU A 63 -5.54 -4.48 1.26
CA LEU A 63 -4.78 -4.70 0.03
C LEU A 63 -4.69 -6.17 -0.37
N LEU A 64 -4.61 -7.06 0.61
CA LEU A 64 -4.38 -8.48 0.37
C LEU A 64 -5.69 -9.26 0.37
N SER A 65 -5.74 -10.32 -0.44
CA SER A 65 -6.78 -11.33 -0.29
C SER A 65 -6.63 -12.01 1.07
N ARG A 66 -7.74 -12.51 1.63
CA ARG A 66 -7.73 -13.15 2.96
C ARG A 66 -6.68 -14.27 3.10
N PRO A 67 -6.49 -15.19 2.11
CA PRO A 67 -5.44 -16.21 2.21
C PRO A 67 -4.04 -15.60 2.32
N LEU A 68 -3.73 -14.64 1.44
CA LEU A 68 -2.42 -14.00 1.39
C LEU A 68 -2.13 -13.16 2.65
N PHE A 69 -3.15 -12.49 3.18
CA PHE A 69 -3.05 -11.77 4.44
C PHE A 69 -2.60 -12.69 5.59
N LEU A 70 -3.21 -13.87 5.72
CA LEU A 70 -2.90 -14.81 6.80
C LEU A 70 -1.47 -15.34 6.70
N GLU A 71 -1.02 -15.66 5.48
CA GLU A 71 0.36 -16.10 5.23
C GLU A 71 1.37 -15.00 5.60
N VAL A 72 1.12 -13.76 5.16
CA VAL A 72 1.99 -12.62 5.47
C VAL A 72 1.99 -12.33 6.97
N GLN A 73 0.84 -12.39 7.64
CA GLN A 73 0.75 -12.14 9.08
C GLN A 73 1.50 -13.21 9.87
N ALA A 74 1.36 -14.49 9.52
CA ALA A 74 2.10 -15.58 10.15
C ALA A 74 3.63 -15.38 10.03
N TYR A 75 4.11 -15.01 8.85
CA TYR A 75 5.52 -14.71 8.61
C TYR A 75 6.02 -13.53 9.47
N ILE A 76 5.23 -12.45 9.57
CA ILE A 76 5.59 -11.29 10.40
C ILE A 76 5.64 -11.68 11.88
N ASP A 77 4.67 -12.45 12.36
CA ASP A 77 4.61 -12.91 13.75
C ASP A 77 5.82 -13.79 14.10
N GLU A 78 6.19 -14.72 13.22
CA GLU A 78 7.39 -15.55 13.37
C GLU A 78 8.68 -14.72 13.40
N ARG A 79 8.82 -13.76 12.47
CA ARG A 79 9.97 -12.84 12.42
C ARG A 79 10.09 -12.03 13.70
N ASN A 80 8.97 -11.53 14.23
CA ASN A 80 8.97 -10.73 15.46
C ASN A 80 9.32 -11.57 16.69
N ARG A 81 8.87 -12.84 16.76
CA ARG A 81 9.29 -13.78 17.81
C ARG A 81 10.79 -14.07 17.76
N GLY A 82 11.37 -14.20 16.57
CA GLY A 82 12.81 -14.40 16.39
C GLY A 82 13.66 -13.22 16.88
N LYS A 83 13.19 -11.98 16.67
CA LYS A 83 13.87 -10.77 17.16
C LYS A 83 13.78 -10.60 18.68
N SER A 84 12.69 -11.02 19.32
CA SER A 84 12.58 -10.99 20.78
C SER A 84 13.49 -12.01 21.48
N LEU A 85 13.89 -13.10 20.80
CA LEU A 85 14.82 -14.09 21.33
C LEU A 85 16.30 -13.70 21.17
N SER A 86 16.62 -12.73 20.31
CA SER A 86 17.99 -12.21 20.12
C SER A 86 18.32 -10.98 20.98
N ALA A 87 17.36 -10.46 21.75
CA ALA A 87 17.56 -9.33 22.66
C ALA A 87 17.83 -9.86 24.09
N ASP A 88 18.96 -10.54 24.27
CA ASP A 88 19.43 -10.96 25.61
C ASP A 88 20.01 -9.73 26.34
N PRO A 89 19.63 -9.41 27.60
CA PRO A 89 20.01 -8.15 28.26
C PRO A 89 21.43 -8.16 28.89
N SER A 90 22.31 -9.09 28.52
CA SER A 90 23.56 -9.33 29.26
C SER A 90 24.75 -8.41 28.93
N GLU A 91 24.61 -7.41 28.05
CA GLU A 91 25.69 -6.47 27.69
C GLU A 91 25.52 -5.07 28.27
N ARG A 92 25.03 -4.97 29.52
CA ARG A 92 25.21 -3.77 30.34
C ARG A 92 25.72 -4.16 31.72
N SER A 93 27.02 -4.36 31.84
CA SER A 93 27.77 -4.35 33.10
C SER A 93 29.16 -3.81 32.84
#